data_AF-A0A3D1AJU2-F1
#
_entry.id   AF-A0A3D1AJU2-F1
#
_cell.length_a   1.000
_cell.length_b   1.000
_cell.length_c   1.000
_cell.angle_alpha   90.00
_cell.angle_beta   90.00
_cell.angle_gamma   90.00
#
_symmetry.space_group_name_H-M   'P 1'
#
loop_
_entity.id
_entity.type
_entity.pdbx_description
1 polymer ?
#
loop_
_entity_poly.entity_id
_entity_poly.type
_entity_poly.pdbx_seq_one_letter_code
_entity_poly.pdbx_strand_id
1 'polypeptide(L)'
;GENGTMILTRAGWEVRPEQAINSRTFPYCYPCDKDRMPNTLRMEAVEQKKGSGKGLYQHVGNLLECIKTRNLPNCDIAIGAEIAKLSHITNISCRLGTALNWDNENNKFVNNDEANLLAKANYRAPWTLPKL
;
A
#
# COMPACT_ATOMS: atom_id res chain seq x y z
N GLY A 1 -0.29 -0.67 12.29
CA GLY A 1 0.11 -0.78 13.71
C GLY A 1 1.55 -1.26 13.78
N GLU A 2 2.25 -0.97 14.87
CA GLU A 2 3.68 -1.26 15.07
C GLU A 2 3.94 -2.49 15.97
N ASN A 3 2.91 -3.31 16.18
CA ASN A 3 2.97 -4.47 17.06
C ASN A 3 3.55 -5.72 16.38
N GLY A 4 3.57 -5.75 15.05
CA GLY A 4 4.04 -6.90 14.27
C GLY A 4 4.31 -6.54 12.81
N THR A 5 5.22 -7.29 12.20
CA THR A 5 5.51 -7.25 10.77
C THR A 5 4.71 -8.34 10.05
N MET A 6 3.81 -7.91 9.16
CA MET A 6 3.08 -8.83 8.29
C MET A 6 3.94 -9.19 7.09
N ILE A 7 4.16 -10.50 6.89
CA ILE A 7 4.86 -11.04 5.73
C ILE A 7 3.81 -11.64 4.81
N LEU A 8 3.65 -11.06 3.62
CA LEU A 8 2.70 -11.51 2.60
C LEU A 8 3.46 -12.06 1.39
N THR A 9 3.18 -13.30 1.03
CA THR A 9 3.75 -13.99 -0.14
C THR A 9 2.64 -14.67 -0.94
N ARG A 10 2.96 -15.19 -2.14
CA ARG A 10 2.01 -16.04 -2.88
C ARG A 10 1.67 -17.35 -2.15
N ALA A 11 2.56 -17.81 -1.28
CA ALA A 11 2.37 -19.04 -0.51
C ALA A 11 1.47 -18.81 0.72
N GLY A 12 1.10 -17.57 1.03
CA GLY A 12 0.31 -17.24 2.21
C GLY A 12 0.83 -16.01 2.94
N TRP A 13 0.30 -15.80 4.14
CA TRP A 13 0.71 -14.70 4.99
C TRP A 13 0.86 -15.14 6.44
N GLU A 14 1.77 -14.47 7.15
CA GLU A 14 1.99 -14.60 8.58
C GLU A 14 2.19 -13.22 9.20
N VAL A 15 2.02 -13.12 10.52
CA VAL A 15 2.40 -11.91 11.27
C VAL A 15 3.43 -12.30 12.30
N ARG A 16 4.63 -11.76 12.13
CA ARG A 16 5.71 -11.89 13.10
C ARG A 16 5.59 -10.78 14.13
N PRO A 17 5.49 -11.10 15.42
CA PRO A 17 5.37 -10.07 16.45
C PRO A 17 6.69 -9.29 16.58
N GLU A 18 6.56 -7.97 16.76
CA GLU A 18 7.69 -7.11 17.10
C GLU A 18 8.00 -7.22 18.60
N GLN A 19 9.28 -7.08 18.93
CA GLN A 19 9.72 -7.05 20.32
C GLN A 19 9.50 -5.66 20.92
N ALA A 20 9.02 -5.61 22.16
CA ALA A 20 8.81 -4.37 22.89
C ALA A 20 10.10 -3.57 23.05
N ILE A 21 11.19 -4.28 23.37
CA ILE A 21 12.56 -3.79 23.52
C ILE A 21 13.49 -4.87 22.95
N ASN A 22 14.32 -4.49 21.97
CA ASN A 22 15.28 -5.39 21.34
C ASN A 22 16.52 -5.54 22.26
N SER A 23 16.80 -6.76 22.71
CA SER A 23 17.82 -7.09 23.71
C SER A 23 19.26 -6.77 23.30
N ARG A 24 19.49 -6.34 22.04
CA ARG A 24 20.82 -6.01 21.52
C ARG A 24 21.40 -4.70 22.05
N THR A 25 20.57 -3.73 22.43
CA THR A 25 21.05 -2.38 22.86
C THR A 25 20.93 -2.16 24.36
N PHE A 26 20.08 -2.93 25.06
CA PHE A 26 19.81 -2.74 26.48
C PHE A 26 19.65 -4.11 27.17
N PRO A 27 20.76 -4.74 27.63
CA PRO A 27 20.72 -6.06 28.26
C PRO A 27 20.13 -6.04 29.69
N TYR A 28 19.92 -4.86 30.29
CA TYR A 28 19.39 -4.71 31.64
C TYR A 28 18.33 -3.61 31.71
N CYS A 29 17.07 -3.97 31.90
CA CYS A 29 16.01 -3.02 32.24
C CYS A 29 15.93 -2.90 33.76
N TYR A 30 16.44 -1.80 34.31
CA TYR A 30 16.25 -1.45 35.72
C TYR A 30 15.80 0.03 35.82
N PRO A 31 14.69 0.34 36.52
CA PRO A 31 13.73 -0.58 37.14
C PRO A 31 12.89 -1.31 36.09
N CYS A 32 12.61 -2.59 36.32
CA CYS A 32 11.81 -3.43 35.44
C CYS A 32 10.31 -3.15 35.65
N ASP A 33 9.78 -2.15 34.95
CA ASP A 33 8.35 -2.06 34.70
C ASP A 33 7.92 -3.31 33.90
N LYS A 34 6.78 -3.91 34.28
CA LYS A 34 6.23 -5.10 33.59
C LYS A 34 6.05 -4.88 32.08
N ASP A 35 5.87 -3.62 31.68
CA ASP A 35 5.68 -3.20 30.29
C ASP A 35 7.01 -3.06 29.50
N ARG A 36 8.17 -3.12 30.18
CA ARG A 36 9.51 -2.92 29.60
C ARG A 36 10.42 -4.14 29.77
N MET A 37 9.84 -5.34 29.82
CA MET A 37 10.62 -6.56 29.87
C MET A 37 11.34 -6.81 28.52
N PRO A 38 12.66 -7.07 28.50
CA PRO A 38 13.38 -7.45 27.29
C PRO A 38 12.77 -8.70 26.66
N ASN A 39 12.72 -8.73 25.32
CA ASN A 39 12.16 -9.84 24.53
C ASN A 39 10.65 -10.12 24.71
N THR A 40 9.88 -9.22 25.34
CA THR A 40 8.42 -9.34 25.35
C THR A 40 7.84 -9.04 23.97
N LEU A 41 6.98 -9.92 23.47
CA LEU A 41 6.28 -9.75 22.20
C LEU A 41 5.09 -8.81 22.38
N ARG A 42 4.92 -7.86 21.46
CA ARG A 42 3.83 -6.87 21.51
C ARG A 42 2.45 -7.43 21.12
N MET A 43 2.43 -8.63 20.54
CA MET A 43 1.21 -9.36 20.17
C MET A 43 1.52 -10.85 20.03
N GLU A 44 0.47 -11.66 19.97
CA GLU A 44 0.61 -13.06 19.60
C GLU A 44 1.01 -13.21 18.12
N ALA A 45 1.84 -14.20 17.83
CA ALA A 45 2.18 -14.53 16.46
C ALA A 45 0.94 -15.05 15.73
N VAL A 46 0.73 -14.57 14.50
CA VAL A 46 -0.28 -15.17 13.62
C VAL A 46 0.42 -16.20 12.77
N GLU A 47 0.11 -17.48 13.02
CA GLU A 47 0.65 -18.60 12.25
C GLU A 47 0.37 -18.44 10.76
N GLN A 48 1.28 -18.99 9.95
CA GLN A 48 1.22 -18.87 8.51
C GLN A 48 -0.08 -19.46 7.95
N LYS A 49 -0.92 -18.59 7.40
CA LYS A 49 -2.11 -18.98 6.65
C LYS A 49 -1.72 -19.20 5.20
N LYS A 50 -1.79 -20.47 4.77
CA LYS A 50 -1.45 -20.85 3.40
C LYS A 50 -2.35 -20.16 2.39
N GLY A 51 -1.72 -19.58 1.38
CA GLY A 51 -2.37 -19.05 0.20
C GLY A 51 -2.82 -20.19 -0.71
N SER A 52 -3.91 -19.97 -1.45
CA SER A 52 -4.39 -20.95 -2.44
C SER A 52 -3.48 -21.06 -3.67
N GLY A 53 -2.60 -20.07 -3.90
CA GLY A 53 -1.82 -19.93 -5.14
C GLY A 53 -2.67 -19.64 -6.38
N LYS A 54 -4.00 -19.56 -6.25
CA LYS A 54 -4.97 -19.45 -7.35
C LYS A 54 -5.53 -18.05 -7.53
N GLY A 55 -4.83 -17.02 -7.07
CA GLY A 55 -5.32 -15.63 -7.09
C GLY A 55 -5.78 -15.17 -8.47
N LEU A 56 -5.05 -15.53 -9.54
CA LEU A 56 -5.43 -15.21 -10.91
C LEU A 56 -6.78 -15.84 -11.30
N TYR A 57 -6.96 -17.14 -11.04
CA TYR A 57 -8.20 -17.85 -11.35
C TYR A 57 -9.39 -17.30 -10.53
N GLN A 58 -9.16 -16.97 -9.26
CA GLN A 58 -10.18 -16.39 -8.39
C GLN A 58 -10.58 -14.98 -8.86
N HIS A 59 -9.62 -14.17 -9.31
CA HIS A 59 -9.87 -12.84 -9.82
C HIS A 59 -10.68 -12.87 -11.13
N VAL A 60 -10.28 -13.73 -12.08
CA VAL A 60 -11.04 -13.94 -13.33
C VAL A 60 -12.41 -14.54 -13.05
N GLY A 61 -12.51 -15.50 -12.13
CA GLY A 61 -13.78 -16.10 -11.72
C GLY A 61 -14.76 -15.06 -11.18
N ASN A 62 -14.29 -14.18 -10.29
CA ASN A 62 -15.09 -13.07 -9.77
C ASN A 62 -15.57 -12.13 -10.89
N LEU A 63 -14.70 -11.75 -11.82
CA LEU A 63 -15.10 -10.93 -12.96
C LEU A 63 -16.20 -11.59 -13.79
N LEU A 64 -16.06 -12.87 -14.15
CA LEU A 64 -17.06 -13.61 -14.94
C LEU A 64 -18.39 -13.76 -14.21
N GLU A 65 -18.35 -13.95 -12.89
CA GLU A 65 -19.55 -14.02 -12.04
C GLU A 65 -20.26 -12.65 -11.99
N CYS A 66 -19.51 -11.57 -11.81
CA CYS A 66 -20.04 -10.20 -11.81
C CYS A 66 -20.65 -9.82 -13.16
N ILE A 67 -20.09 -10.28 -14.28
CA ILE A 67 -20.71 -10.11 -15.61
C ILE A 67 -22.09 -10.77 -15.68
N LYS A 68 -22.23 -12.00 -15.14
CA LYS A 68 -23.50 -12.74 -15.14
C LYS A 68 -24.53 -12.13 -14.21
N THR A 69 -24.10 -11.77 -13.00
CA THR A 69 -24.97 -11.28 -11.93
C THR A 69 -25.25 -9.78 -11.99
N ARG A 70 -24.48 -9.04 -12.80
CA ARG A 70 -24.47 -7.56 -12.86
C ARG A 70 -24.04 -6.87 -11.55
N ASN A 71 -23.34 -7.60 -10.68
CA ASN A 71 -22.73 -7.03 -9.47
C ASN A 71 -21.37 -6.38 -9.78
N LEU A 72 -20.88 -5.55 -8.85
CA LEU A 72 -19.53 -5.00 -8.93
C LEU A 72 -18.47 -6.08 -8.63
N PRO A 73 -17.35 -6.12 -9.40
CA PRO A 73 -16.22 -6.97 -9.07
C PRO A 73 -15.49 -6.46 -7.82
N ASN A 74 -14.70 -7.33 -7.19
CA ASN A 74 -13.87 -6.96 -6.03
C ASN A 74 -12.87 -5.83 -6.34
N CYS A 75 -12.49 -5.68 -7.62
CA CYS A 75 -11.68 -4.58 -8.13
C CYS A 75 -12.45 -3.94 -9.27
N ASP A 76 -13.30 -2.97 -8.96
CA ASP A 76 -14.03 -2.19 -9.95
C ASP A 76 -13.16 -1.11 -10.60
N ILE A 77 -13.75 -0.38 -11.55
CA ILE A 77 -13.05 0.66 -12.30
C ILE A 77 -12.63 1.84 -11.43
N ALA A 78 -13.38 2.17 -10.37
CA ALA A 78 -13.05 3.28 -9.48
C ALA A 78 -11.81 2.94 -8.65
N ILE A 79 -11.76 1.73 -8.09
CA ILE A 79 -10.58 1.20 -7.39
C ILE A 79 -9.38 1.17 -8.35
N GLY A 80 -9.56 0.65 -9.56
CA GLY A 80 -8.50 0.62 -10.57
C GLY A 80 -7.94 2.01 -10.91
N ALA A 81 -8.82 2.99 -11.09
CA ALA A 81 -8.43 4.38 -11.37
C ALA A 81 -7.68 5.02 -10.19
N GLU A 82 -8.10 4.76 -8.96
CA GLU A 82 -7.44 5.27 -7.76
C GLU A 82 -6.02 4.72 -7.60
N ILE A 83 -5.84 3.40 -7.79
CA ILE A 83 -4.52 2.77 -7.73
C ILE A 83 -3.61 3.24 -8.86
N ALA A 84 -4.15 3.48 -10.06
CA ALA A 84 -3.39 4.07 -11.16
C ALA A 84 -2.89 5.49 -10.79
N LYS A 85 -3.77 6.35 -10.26
CA LYS A 85 -3.38 7.69 -9.76
C LYS A 85 -2.28 7.59 -8.70
N LEU A 86 -2.47 6.74 -7.69
CA LEU A 86 -1.50 6.54 -6.61
C LEU A 86 -0.13 6.10 -7.15
N SER A 87 -0.12 5.15 -8.09
CA SER A 87 1.11 4.67 -8.72
C SER A 87 1.87 5.79 -9.44
N HIS A 88 1.16 6.70 -10.12
CA HIS A 88 1.76 7.88 -10.74
C HIS A 88 2.30 8.87 -9.70
N ILE A 89 1.54 9.16 -8.65
CA ILE A 89 1.95 10.05 -7.55
C ILE A 89 3.26 9.55 -6.92
N THR A 90 3.34 8.26 -6.59
CA THR A 90 4.54 7.66 -6.00
C THR A 90 5.73 7.72 -6.95
N ASN A 91 5.52 7.45 -8.24
CA ASN A 91 6.59 7.58 -9.24
C ASN A 91 7.10 9.02 -9.38
N ILE A 92 6.23 10.03 -9.30
CA ILE A 92 6.62 11.44 -9.33
C ILE A 92 7.43 11.80 -8.07
N SER A 93 6.96 11.39 -6.89
CA SER A 93 7.68 11.58 -5.63
C SER A 93 9.07 10.96 -5.65
N CYS A 94 9.19 9.73 -6.16
CA CYS A 94 10.47 9.05 -6.34
C CYS A 94 11.42 9.82 -7.28
N ARG A 95 10.90 10.32 -8.41
CA ARG A 95 11.70 11.11 -9.37
C ARG A 95 12.20 12.43 -8.80
N LEU A 96 11.39 13.10 -7.99
CA LEU A 96 11.75 14.38 -7.37
C LEU A 96 12.54 14.22 -6.07
N GLY A 97 12.61 13.01 -5.50
CA GLY A 97 13.27 12.75 -4.23
C GLY A 97 12.62 13.46 -3.03
N THR A 98 11.33 13.83 -3.13
CA THR A 98 10.62 14.60 -2.11
C THR A 98 9.25 13.98 -1.79
N ALA A 99 8.81 14.16 -0.54
CA ALA A 99 7.46 13.81 -0.14
C ALA A 99 6.45 14.79 -0.77
N LEU A 100 5.36 14.26 -1.32
CA LEU A 100 4.33 15.03 -2.02
C LEU A 100 3.00 14.93 -1.30
N ASN A 101 2.29 16.06 -1.20
CA ASN A 101 0.94 16.12 -0.65
C ASN A 101 -0.07 16.25 -1.79
N TRP A 102 -0.98 15.28 -1.91
CA TRP A 102 -2.01 15.25 -2.95
C TRP A 102 -3.35 15.78 -2.42
N ASP A 103 -3.95 16.70 -3.17
CA ASP A 103 -5.31 17.19 -2.96
C ASP A 103 -6.25 16.43 -3.90
N ASN A 104 -7.07 15.55 -3.33
CA ASN A 104 -7.97 14.70 -4.10
C ASN A 104 -9.21 15.45 -4.63
N GLU A 105 -9.60 16.56 -4.01
CA GLU A 105 -10.72 17.39 -4.46
C GLU A 105 -10.32 18.17 -5.71
N ASN A 106 -9.14 18.80 -5.67
CA ASN A 106 -8.64 19.62 -6.78
C ASN A 106 -7.75 18.84 -7.78
N ASN A 107 -7.50 17.56 -7.53
CA ASN A 107 -6.64 16.67 -8.33
C ASN A 107 -5.26 17.28 -8.66
N LYS A 108 -4.57 17.78 -7.63
CA LYS A 108 -3.24 18.41 -7.78
C LYS A 108 -2.35 18.20 -6.57
N PHE A 109 -1.05 18.39 -6.75
CA PHE A 109 -0.11 18.49 -5.64
C PHE A 109 -0.17 19.87 -4.98
N VAL A 110 -0.25 19.88 -3.66
CA VAL A 110 -0.27 21.11 -2.86
C VAL A 110 1.12 21.76 -2.89
N ASN A 111 1.20 23.02 -3.29
CA ASN A 111 2.41 23.85 -3.31
C ASN A 111 3.62 23.22 -4.04
N ASN A 112 3.39 22.43 -5.10
CA ASN A 112 4.48 21.79 -5.85
C ASN A 112 4.22 21.84 -7.37
N ASP A 113 4.68 22.91 -8.01
CA ASP A 113 4.47 23.14 -9.45
C ASP A 113 5.24 22.15 -10.33
N GLU A 114 6.42 21.73 -9.90
CA GLU A 114 7.24 20.75 -10.62
C GLU A 114 6.54 19.38 -10.67
N ALA A 115 5.98 18.91 -9.54
CA ALA A 115 5.18 17.70 -9.49
C ALA A 115 3.89 17.83 -10.33
N ASN A 116 3.23 18.99 -10.29
CA ASN A 116 2.03 19.27 -11.09
C ASN A 116 2.33 19.29 -12.60
N LEU A 117 3.54 19.67 -13.01
CA LEU A 117 3.97 19.59 -14.40
C LEU A 117 4.15 18.12 -14.84
N LEU A 118 4.71 17.28 -13.99
CA LEU A 118 4.90 15.84 -14.24
C LEU A 118 3.58 15.04 -14.21
N ALA A 119 2.55 15.54 -13.51
CA ALA A 119 1.22 14.95 -13.49
C ALA A 119 0.45 15.09 -14.82
N LYS A 120 0.91 15.98 -15.71
CA LYS A 120 0.27 16.27 -16.98
C LYS A 120 1.03 15.64 -18.13
N ALA A 121 0.30 15.12 -19.11
CA ALA A 121 0.89 14.68 -20.36
C ALA A 121 1.30 15.90 -21.22
N ASN A 122 2.59 16.01 -21.52
CA ASN A 122 3.09 16.98 -22.49
C ASN A 122 3.07 16.33 -23.88
N TYR A 123 2.05 16.66 -24.67
CA TYR A 123 1.89 16.12 -26.01
C TYR A 123 2.87 16.75 -27.00
N ARG A 124 3.47 15.92 -27.86
CA ARG A 124 4.31 16.37 -28.98
C ARG A 124 3.43 16.93 -30.10
N ALA A 125 3.81 18.06 -30.70
CA ALA A 125 3.13 18.60 -31.87
C ALA A 125 3.05 17.58 -33.03
N PRO A 126 1.93 17.52 -33.79
CA PRO A 126 0.74 18.38 -33.71
C PRO A 126 -0.35 17.86 -32.74
N TRP A 127 -0.06 16.86 -31.91
CA TRP A 127 -1.06 16.23 -31.06
C TRP A 127 -1.46 17.13 -29.89
N THR A 128 -2.76 17.26 -29.65
CA THR A 128 -3.33 17.99 -28.52
C THR A 128 -4.41 17.15 -27.86
N LEU A 129 -4.62 17.37 -26.56
CA LEU A 129 -5.72 16.71 -25.84
C LEU A 129 -7.06 17.26 -26.39
N PRO A 130 -7.99 16.38 -26.81
CA PRO A 130 -9.33 16.82 -27.23
C PRO A 130 -10.02 17.61 -26.12
N LYS A 131 -10.65 18.72 -26.48
CA LYS A 131 -11.51 19.48 -25.57
C LYS A 131 -12.92 18.89 -25.67
N LEU A 132 -13.52 18.59 -24.51
CA LEU A 132 -14.95 18.26 -24.41
C LEU A 132 -15.78 19.53 -24.52
#